data_AF-A0A3L8C848-F1
#
_entry.id   AF-A0A3L8C848-F1
#
_cell.length_a   1.000
_cell.length_b   1.000
_cell.length_c   1.000
_cell.angle_alpha   90.00
_cell.angle_beta   90.00
_cell.angle_gamma   90.00
#
_symmetry.space_group_name_H-M   'P 1'
#
loop_
_entity.id
_entity.type
_entity.pdbx_description
1 polymer ?
#
loop_
_entity_poly.entity_id
_entity_poly.type
_entity_poly.pdbx_seq_one_letter_code
_entity_poly.pdbx_strand_id
1 'polypeptide(L)'
;DKQLKRRAGVLLPTDAPCAGYEIHAGISTGAALQRPLVRFENGDHDGACSEDGQVIGTYLHGLFDTESAIETVLKWAGLAQVDKFDYNQERERQINRLADATEQHLDLNRIRSLLG
;
A
#
# COMPACT_ATOMS: atom_id res chain seq x y z
N ASP A 1 12.78 2.59 18.13
CA ASP A 1 11.70 1.57 18.27
C ASP A 1 10.94 1.39 16.98
N LYS A 2 10.74 0.13 16.57
CA LYS A 2 9.84 -0.19 15.45
C LYS A 2 8.40 -0.01 15.93
N GLN A 3 7.70 0.96 15.37
CA GLN A 3 6.29 1.19 15.66
C GLN A 3 5.46 0.78 14.46
N LEU A 4 4.45 -0.06 14.69
CA LEU A 4 3.40 -0.36 13.71
C LEU A 4 2.23 0.57 14.03
N LYS A 5 2.01 1.58 13.20
CA LYS A 5 0.91 2.53 13.38
C LYS A 5 0.03 2.52 12.14
N ARG A 6 -1.27 2.25 12.31
CA ARG A 6 -2.24 2.43 11.22
C ARG A 6 -2.39 3.92 10.96
N ARG A 7 -2.33 4.31 9.69
CA ARG A 7 -2.51 5.69 9.22
C ARG A 7 -3.55 5.72 8.11
N ALA A 8 -4.30 6.80 8.06
CA ALA A 8 -5.22 7.13 6.99
C ALA A 8 -5.04 8.61 6.62
N GLY A 9 -5.35 8.93 5.36
CA GLY A 9 -5.13 10.24 4.80
C GLY A 9 -5.51 10.31 3.34
N VAL A 10 -4.89 11.25 2.63
CA VAL A 10 -5.10 11.44 1.20
C VAL A 10 -3.78 11.60 0.45
N LEU A 11 -3.77 11.15 -0.80
CA LEU A 11 -2.72 11.46 -1.76
C LEU A 11 -2.92 12.88 -2.29
N LEU A 12 -1.93 13.73 -2.09
CA LEU A 12 -1.99 15.15 -2.43
C LEU A 12 -2.22 15.48 -3.90
N PRO A 13 -1.76 14.68 -4.89
CA PRO A 13 -2.02 14.98 -6.31
C PRO A 13 -3.51 14.99 -6.69
N THR A 14 -4.36 14.24 -5.99
CA THR A 14 -5.78 14.06 -6.37
C THR A 14 -6.75 14.10 -5.20
N ASP A 15 -6.27 14.36 -3.98
CA ASP A 15 -7.00 14.18 -2.71
C ASP A 15 -7.65 12.77 -2.58
N ALA A 16 -7.06 11.75 -3.22
CA ALA A 16 -7.59 10.40 -3.19
C ALA A 16 -7.35 9.75 -1.82
N PRO A 17 -8.36 9.10 -1.21
CA PRO A 17 -8.18 8.41 0.05
C PRO A 17 -7.11 7.32 -0.04
N CYS A 18 -6.23 7.27 0.95
CA CYS A 18 -5.26 6.22 1.15
C CYS A 18 -5.20 5.81 2.62
N ALA A 19 -4.92 4.54 2.88
CA ALA A 19 -4.75 4.03 4.22
C ALA A 19 -3.70 2.92 4.21
N GLY A 20 -3.08 2.71 5.35
CA GLY A 20 -1.99 1.77 5.46
C GLY A 20 -1.42 1.72 6.86
N TYR A 21 -0.18 1.27 6.94
CA TYR A 21 0.57 1.22 8.17
C TYR A 21 1.97 1.77 7.95
N GLU A 22 2.47 2.44 8.97
CA GLU A 22 3.86 2.85 9.07
C GLU A 22 4.61 1.76 9.85
N ILE A 23 5.72 1.26 9.29
CA ILE A 23 6.69 0.41 10.01
C ILE A 23 8.04 1.12 9.90
N HIS A 24 8.30 2.04 10.83
CA HIS A 24 9.51 2.86 10.75
C HIS A 24 10.70 2.22 11.48
N ALA A 25 11.86 2.24 10.80
CA ALA A 25 13.18 2.03 11.39
C ALA A 25 14.13 3.24 11.17
N GLY A 26 13.70 4.31 10.47
CA GLY A 26 14.50 5.50 10.20
C GLY A 26 13.63 6.73 9.93
N ILE A 27 14.22 7.94 10.01
CA ILE A 27 13.56 9.23 9.78
C ILE A 27 14.26 9.89 8.59
N SER A 28 13.51 10.18 7.52
CA SER A 28 14.03 10.92 6.37
C SER A 28 14.15 12.42 6.70
N THR A 29 15.18 13.07 6.15
CA THR A 29 15.37 14.53 6.23
C THR A 29 15.82 15.08 4.86
N GLY A 30 15.59 16.38 4.61
CA GLY A 30 16.06 17.05 3.39
C GLY A 30 14.96 17.82 2.65
N ALA A 31 15.37 18.55 1.60
CA ALA A 31 14.49 19.48 0.87
C ALA A 31 13.31 18.80 0.14
N ALA A 32 13.47 17.53 -0.25
CA ALA A 32 12.41 16.79 -0.95
C ALA A 32 11.12 16.63 -0.12
N LEU A 33 11.22 16.66 1.21
CA LEU A 33 10.07 16.55 2.12
C LEU A 33 9.16 17.79 2.11
N GLN A 34 9.57 18.89 1.45
CA GLN A 34 8.71 20.04 1.22
C GLN A 34 7.65 19.79 0.13
N ARG A 35 7.79 18.67 -0.61
CA ARG A 35 6.84 18.21 -1.63
C ARG A 35 6.29 16.84 -1.22
N PRO A 36 5.48 16.75 -0.15
CA PRO A 36 5.00 15.46 0.34
C PRO A 36 4.06 14.78 -0.66
N LEU A 37 3.95 13.45 -0.55
CA LEU A 37 2.99 12.67 -1.35
C LEU A 37 1.65 12.50 -0.61
N VAL A 38 1.71 12.34 0.72
CA VAL A 38 0.56 12.01 1.57
C VAL A 38 0.35 13.10 2.61
N ARG A 39 -0.91 13.45 2.84
CA ARG A 39 -1.36 14.20 4.02
C ARG A 39 -2.26 13.31 4.87
N PHE A 40 -1.85 13.02 6.09
CA PHE A 40 -2.61 12.21 7.02
C PHE A 40 -3.72 13.00 7.69
N GLU A 41 -4.72 12.30 8.23
CA GLU A 41 -5.88 12.90 8.93
C GLU A 41 -5.48 13.78 10.13
N ASN A 42 -4.36 13.48 10.78
CA ASN A 42 -3.84 14.26 11.90
C ASN A 42 -3.04 15.50 11.46
N GLY A 43 -2.97 15.79 10.16
CA GLY A 43 -2.26 16.93 9.58
C GLY A 43 -0.78 16.68 9.29
N ASP A 44 -0.24 15.53 9.69
CA ASP A 44 1.13 15.16 9.35
C ASP A 44 1.26 14.88 7.85
N HIS A 45 2.48 15.06 7.34
CA HIS A 45 2.84 14.73 5.97
C HIS A 45 3.78 13.54 5.92
N ASP A 46 3.68 12.76 4.84
CA ASP A 46 4.62 11.68 4.54
C ASP A 46 5.00 11.65 3.06
N GLY A 47 6.16 11.07 2.81
CA GLY A 47 6.70 10.88 1.50
C GLY A 47 7.32 12.12 0.88
N ALA A 48 7.70 11.98 -0.37
CA ALA A 48 8.29 13.03 -1.18
C ALA A 48 7.96 12.80 -2.66
N CYS A 49 7.82 13.89 -3.39
CA CYS A 49 7.78 13.94 -4.84
C CYS A 49 9.02 14.70 -5.32
N SER A 50 9.73 14.17 -6.32
CA SER A 50 10.86 14.86 -6.94
C SER A 50 10.41 16.13 -7.65
N GLU A 51 11.37 17.01 -7.91
CA GLU A 51 11.09 18.30 -8.54
C GLU A 51 10.51 18.20 -9.94
N ASP A 52 11.01 17.24 -10.71
CA ASP A 52 10.52 16.93 -12.05
C ASP A 52 9.26 16.04 -12.05
N GLY A 53 8.76 15.67 -10.87
CA GLY A 53 7.57 14.83 -10.71
C GLY A 53 7.76 13.38 -11.16
N GLN A 54 8.99 12.94 -11.47
CA GLN A 54 9.26 11.59 -11.99
C GLN A 54 9.49 10.52 -10.90
N VAL A 55 9.69 10.93 -9.65
CA VAL A 55 9.93 10.03 -8.52
C VAL A 55 8.99 10.39 -7.38
N ILE A 56 8.29 9.39 -6.86
CA ILE A 56 7.53 9.49 -5.61
C ILE A 56 8.03 8.44 -4.62
N GLY A 57 7.97 8.77 -3.33
CA GLY A 57 8.27 7.84 -2.24
C GLY A 57 7.37 8.13 -1.04
N THR A 58 7.08 7.11 -0.24
CA THR A 58 6.27 7.19 0.99
C THR A 58 6.61 6.02 1.89
N TYR A 59 6.53 6.22 3.21
CA TYR A 59 6.64 5.13 4.19
C TYR A 59 5.29 4.46 4.48
N LEU A 60 4.20 4.94 3.87
CA LEU A 60 2.89 4.34 3.99
C LEU A 60 2.88 2.98 3.26
N HIS A 61 3.09 1.91 4.01
CA HIS A 61 2.85 0.56 3.51
C HIS A 61 1.35 0.34 3.35
N GLY A 62 0.95 -0.23 2.23
CA GLY A 62 -0.47 -0.37 1.86
C GLY A 62 -0.98 0.73 0.92
N LEU A 63 -0.09 1.59 0.40
CA LEU A 63 -0.44 2.57 -0.65
C LEU A 63 -1.23 1.94 -1.81
N PHE A 64 -0.94 0.70 -2.16
CA PHE A 64 -1.59 -0.03 -3.26
C PHE A 64 -2.79 -0.87 -2.84
N ASP A 65 -3.27 -0.73 -1.59
CA ASP A 65 -4.37 -1.56 -1.09
C ASP A 65 -5.76 -0.95 -1.31
N THR A 66 -5.85 0.25 -1.90
CA THR A 66 -7.12 0.88 -2.27
C THR A 66 -7.16 1.24 -3.75
N GLU A 67 -8.33 1.03 -4.38
CA GLU A 67 -8.55 1.32 -5.81
C GLU A 67 -8.21 2.79 -6.12
N SER A 68 -8.66 3.72 -5.27
CA SER A 68 -8.41 5.16 -5.44
C SER A 68 -6.93 5.52 -5.40
N ALA A 69 -6.15 4.90 -4.51
CA ALA A 69 -4.72 5.19 -4.40
C ALA A 69 -3.93 4.56 -5.57
N ILE A 70 -4.29 3.34 -5.98
CA ILE A 70 -3.74 2.72 -7.19
C ILE A 70 -4.04 3.60 -8.41
N GLU A 71 -5.27 4.07 -8.57
CA GLU A 71 -5.67 4.93 -9.69
C GLU A 71 -4.83 6.22 -9.73
N THR A 72 -4.61 6.87 -8.60
CA THR A 72 -3.74 8.06 -8.50
C THR A 72 -2.32 7.75 -8.93
N VAL A 73 -1.73 6.64 -8.46
CA VAL A 73 -0.35 6.26 -8.83
C VAL A 73 -0.26 5.89 -10.31
N LEU A 74 -1.25 5.20 -10.87
CA LEU A 74 -1.27 4.83 -12.29
C LEU A 74 -1.42 6.07 -13.19
N LYS A 75 -2.28 7.03 -12.82
CA LYS A 75 -2.38 8.31 -13.52
C LYS A 75 -1.08 9.10 -13.48
N TRP A 76 -0.43 9.14 -12.32
CA TRP A 76 0.90 9.72 -12.17
C TRP A 76 1.93 9.02 -13.08
N ALA A 77 1.87 7.70 -13.21
CA ALA A 77 2.73 6.92 -14.10
C ALA A 77 2.38 7.06 -15.60
N GLY A 78 1.38 7.86 -15.97
CA GLY A 78 1.02 8.17 -17.35
C GLY A 78 -0.16 7.38 -17.92
N LEU A 79 -0.86 6.58 -17.11
CA LEU A 79 -2.06 5.87 -17.56
C LEU A 79 -3.28 6.80 -17.55
N ALA A 80 -3.74 7.19 -18.74
CA ALA A 80 -4.82 8.18 -18.89
C ALA A 80 -6.19 7.67 -18.40
N GLN A 81 -6.49 6.39 -18.64
CA GLN A 81 -7.74 5.76 -18.23
C GLN A 81 -7.40 4.47 -17.48
N VAL A 82 -7.85 4.41 -16.23
CA VAL A 82 -7.68 3.23 -15.38
C VAL A 82 -8.98 2.44 -15.44
N ASP A 83 -8.90 1.18 -15.85
CA ASP A 83 -10.05 0.29 -15.78
C ASP A 83 -10.39 0.01 -14.33
N LYS A 84 -11.69 -0.04 -14.02
CA LYS A 84 -12.14 -0.38 -12.68
C LYS A 84 -11.63 -1.76 -12.28
N PHE A 85 -11.10 -1.84 -11.07
CA PHE A 85 -10.46 -3.04 -10.57
C PHE A 85 -10.77 -3.19 -9.09
N ASP A 86 -11.50 -4.25 -8.75
CA ASP A 86 -11.78 -4.60 -7.36
C ASP A 86 -10.58 -5.35 -6.77
N TYR A 87 -9.65 -4.58 -6.21
CA TYR A 87 -8.46 -5.13 -5.56
C TYR A 87 -8.80 -6.10 -4.42
N ASN A 88 -9.87 -5.84 -3.66
CA ASN A 88 -10.24 -6.72 -2.55
C ASN A 88 -10.73 -8.07 -3.07
N GLN A 89 -11.54 -8.06 -4.13
CA GLN A 89 -11.96 -9.28 -4.80
C GLN A 89 -10.78 -10.03 -5.43
N GLU A 90 -9.85 -9.32 -6.08
CA GLU A 90 -8.63 -9.93 -6.62
C GLU A 90 -7.81 -10.61 -5.54
N ARG A 91 -7.55 -9.88 -4.44
CA ARG A 91 -6.80 -10.36 -3.29
C ARG A 91 -7.43 -11.63 -2.72
N GLU A 92 -8.75 -11.63 -2.51
CA GLU A 92 -9.48 -12.79 -2.02
C GLU A 92 -9.37 -13.99 -2.98
N ARG A 93 -9.45 -13.75 -4.30
CA ARG A 93 -9.25 -14.80 -5.29
C ARG A 93 -7.86 -15.41 -5.23
N GLN A 94 -6.81 -14.60 -5.05
CA GLN A 94 -5.45 -15.11 -4.92
C GLN A 94 -5.23 -15.87 -3.61
N ILE A 95 -5.87 -15.44 -2.51
CA ILE A 95 -5.84 -16.17 -1.24
C ILE A 95 -6.49 -17.56 -1.40
N ASN A 96 -7.68 -17.63 -2.01
CA ASN A 96 -8.35 -18.91 -2.26
C ASN A 96 -7.50 -19.82 -3.16
N ARG A 97 -6.92 -19.27 -4.24
CA ARG A 97 -6.00 -20.03 -5.10
C ARG A 97 -4.81 -20.59 -4.34
N LEU A 98 -4.23 -19.84 -3.40
CA LEU A 98 -3.14 -20.30 -2.57
C LEU A 98 -3.60 -21.40 -1.59
N ALA A 99 -4.79 -21.26 -1.01
CA ALA A 99 -5.39 -22.28 -0.15
C ALA A 99 -5.62 -23.59 -0.92
N ASP A 100 -6.23 -23.52 -2.11
CA ASP A 100 -6.46 -24.67 -2.99
C ASP A 100 -5.15 -25.39 -3.33
N ALA A 101 -4.12 -24.63 -3.73
CA ALA A 101 -2.81 -25.17 -4.04
C ALA A 101 -2.14 -25.82 -2.80
N THR A 102 -2.34 -25.23 -1.62
CA THR A 102 -1.85 -25.77 -0.35
C THR A 102 -2.55 -27.09 -0.04
N GLU A 103 -3.88 -27.16 -0.14
CA GLU A 103 -4.66 -28.39 0.06
C GLU A 103 -4.30 -29.50 -0.92
N GLN A 104 -4.03 -29.14 -2.18
CA GLN A 104 -3.69 -30.10 -3.22
C GLN A 104 -2.30 -30.73 -3.02
N HIS A 105 -1.35 -29.96 -2.47
CA HIS A 105 0.07 -30.36 -2.46
C HIS A 105 0.65 -30.62 -1.06
N LEU A 106 -0.07 -30.28 0.00
CA LEU A 106 0.35 -30.54 1.39
C LEU A 106 -0.65 -31.46 2.09
N ASP A 107 -0.14 -32.47 2.80
CA ASP A 107 -0.97 -33.29 3.68
C ASP A 107 -1.30 -32.52 4.96
N LEU A 108 -2.36 -31.72 4.88
CA LEU A 108 -2.82 -30.88 5.99
C LEU A 108 -3.26 -31.72 7.21
N ASN A 109 -3.71 -32.95 7.01
CA ASN A 109 -4.03 -33.86 8.12
C ASN A 109 -2.76 -34.29 8.86
N ARG A 110 -1.70 -34.62 8.12
CA ARG A 110 -0.40 -34.93 8.72
C ARG A 110 0.18 -33.73 9.44
N ILE A 111 0.13 -32.53 8.85
CA ILE A 111 0.58 -31.29 9.50
C ILE A 111 -0.23 -31.04 10.79
N ARG A 112 -1.56 -31.14 10.75
CA ARG A 112 -2.41 -31.02 11.96
C ARG A 112 -2.02 -32.03 13.03
N SER A 113 -1.71 -33.28 12.66
CA SER A 113 -1.29 -34.30 13.64
C SER A 113 0.04 -33.99 14.34
N LEU A 114 0.88 -33.13 13.75
CA LEU A 114 2.16 -32.72 14.33
C LEU A 114 2.05 -31.47 15.23
N LEU A 115 0.97 -30.69 15.09
CA LEU A 115 0.81 -29.42 15.79
C LEU A 115 0.23 -29.54 17.22
N GLY A 116 -0.22 -30.74 17.63
CA GLY A 116 -0.80 -30.99 18.95
C GLY A 116 -2.28 -30.64 19.02
#